data_AF-A0A353NQ53-F1
#
_entry.id   AF-A0A353NQ53-F1
#
_cell.length_a   1.000
_cell.length_b   1.000
_cell.length_c   1.000
_cell.angle_alpha   90.00
_cell.angle_beta   90.00
_cell.angle_gamma   90.00
#
_symmetry.space_group_name_H-M   'P 1'
#
loop_
_entity.id
_entity.type
_entity.pdbx_description
1 polymer ?
#
loop_
_entity_poly.entity_id
_entity_poly.type
_entity_poly.pdbx_seq_one_letter_code
_entity_poly.pdbx_strand_id
1 'polypeptide(L)' 'LGAYTWTKTVKYAGQFFEGGPLARMLITERYKGGTSTMDRIVARTLETSLIADLVEKWLYQLTPGPPPLNQNKTPV' A
#
# COMPACT_ATOMS: atom_id res chain seq x y z
N LEU A 1 28.10 -5.55 23.37
CA LEU A 1 26.73 -5.24 23.80
C LEU A 1 26.40 -3.83 23.32
N GLY A 2 25.46 -3.67 22.41
CA GLY A 2 25.17 -2.39 21.73
C GLY A 2 23.91 -2.42 20.87
N ALA A 3 23.01 -3.37 21.12
CA ALA A 3 21.69 -3.37 20.49
C ALA A 3 20.83 -2.30 21.18
N TYR A 4 20.12 -1.48 20.39
CA TYR A 4 19.30 -0.36 20.90
C TYR A 4 17.85 -0.41 20.40
N THR A 5 17.49 -1.44 19.62
CA THR A 5 16.16 -1.58 19.01
C THR A 5 15.74 -3.04 18.91
N TRP A 6 14.43 -3.26 18.96
CA TRP A 6 13.80 -4.57 18.71
C TRP A 6 13.55 -4.82 17.22
N THR A 7 13.72 -3.80 16.36
CA THR A 7 13.52 -3.92 14.93
C THR A 7 14.75 -4.54 14.26
N LYS A 8 14.54 -5.61 13.49
CA LYS A 8 15.60 -6.25 12.70
C LYS A 8 16.09 -5.35 11.58
N THR A 9 17.36 -5.48 11.23
CA THR A 9 17.92 -4.86 10.03
C THR A 9 17.63 -5.73 8.80
N VAL A 10 16.94 -5.17 7.80
CA VAL A 10 16.65 -5.83 6.52
C VAL A 10 17.48 -5.15 5.43
N LYS A 11 18.12 -5.97 4.58
CA LYS A 11 18.93 -5.52 3.44
C LYS A 11 18.54 -6.31 2.20
N TYR A 12 18.50 -5.65 1.05
CA TYR A 12 18.36 -6.28 -0.26
C TYR A 12 19.69 -6.13 -1.00
N ALA A 13 20.27 -7.23 -1.51
CA ALA A 13 21.61 -7.23 -2.12
C ALA A 13 22.69 -6.52 -1.28
N GLY A 14 22.62 -6.65 0.06
CA GLY A 14 23.55 -6.00 0.98
C GLY A 14 23.32 -4.50 1.23
N GLN A 15 22.32 -3.89 0.59
CA GLN A 15 22.00 -2.46 0.68
C GLN A 15 20.65 -2.20 1.39
N PHE A 16 20.47 -0.96 1.86
CA PHE A 16 19.25 -0.50 2.51
C PHE A 16 18.32 0.15 1.51
N PHE A 17 17.01 -0.12 1.63
CA PHE A 17 15.99 0.46 0.77
C PHE A 17 14.78 0.88 1.59
N GLU A 18 14.12 1.95 1.14
CA GLU A 18 12.80 2.31 1.63
C GLU A 18 11.70 1.56 0.87
N GLY A 19 10.55 1.39 1.53
CA GLY A 19 9.34 0.86 0.92
C GLY A 19 8.22 1.90 0.92
N GLY A 20 6.99 1.45 0.62
CA GLY A 20 5.79 2.29 0.68
C GLY A 20 5.41 2.95 -0.65
N PRO A 21 4.52 3.96 -0.62
CA PRO A 21 3.91 4.52 -1.82
C PRO A 21 4.91 5.11 -2.81
N LEU A 22 5.92 5.85 -2.33
CA LEU A 22 6.94 6.45 -3.20
C LEU A 22 7.73 5.37 -3.97
N ALA A 23 8.18 4.32 -3.28
CA ALA A 23 8.92 3.23 -3.91
C ALA A 23 8.07 2.54 -5.00
N ARG A 24 6.80 2.20 -4.70
CA ARG A 24 5.90 1.59 -5.70
C ARG A 24 5.63 2.51 -6.89
N MET A 25 5.43 3.80 -6.64
CA MET A 25 5.16 4.79 -7.68
C MET A 25 6.36 5.06 -8.58
N LEU A 26 7.59 5.03 -8.04
CA LEU A 26 8.82 5.13 -8.83
C LEU A 26 9.05 3.87 -9.67
N ILE A 27 8.91 2.68 -9.08
CA ILE A 27 9.10 1.39 -9.79
C ILE A 27 8.09 1.22 -10.93
N THR A 28 6.85 1.69 -10.75
CA THR A 28 5.80 1.63 -11.77
C THR A 28 5.79 2.84 -12.72
N GLU A 29 6.77 3.74 -12.60
CA GLU A 29 6.92 4.97 -13.39
C GLU A 29 5.71 5.94 -13.35
N ARG A 30 4.85 5.80 -12.34
CA ARG A 30 3.66 6.65 -12.13
C ARG A 30 3.97 7.95 -11.39
N TYR A 31 5.19 8.08 -10.87
CA TYR A 31 5.71 9.29 -10.25
C TYR A 31 7.13 9.55 -10.75
N LYS A 32 7.44 10.81 -11.05
CA LYS A 32 8.73 11.24 -11.62
C LYS A 32 9.44 12.31 -10.78
N GLY A 33 8.98 12.53 -9.55
CA GLY A 33 9.60 13.48 -8.62
C GLY A 33 10.81 12.89 -7.89
N GLY A 34 11.27 13.60 -6.86
CA GLY A 34 12.42 13.21 -6.06
C GLY A 34 12.10 12.24 -4.92
N THR A 35 12.94 12.26 -3.89
CA THR A 35 12.82 11.45 -2.67
C THR A 35 12.69 12.30 -1.40
N SER A 36 12.09 13.49 -1.50
CA SER A 36 11.84 14.38 -0.38
C SER A 36 10.68 13.90 0.51
N THR A 37 10.53 14.52 1.69
CA THR A 37 9.37 14.27 2.56
C THR A 37 8.05 14.57 1.84
N MET A 38 8.00 15.67 1.07
CA MET A 38 6.79 16.03 0.32
C MET A 38 6.51 15.03 -0.81
N ASP A 39 7.54 14.52 -1.48
CA ASP A 39 7.39 13.51 -2.53
C ASP A 39 6.72 12.23 -2.00
N ARG A 40 7.05 11.83 -0.76
CA ARG A 40 6.38 10.69 -0.09
C ARG A 40 4.90 10.96 0.20
N ILE A 41 4.55 12.19 0.57
CA ILE A 41 3.15 12.59 0.80
C ILE A 41 2.39 12.60 -0.52
N VAL A 42 2.96 13.23 -1.55
CA VAL A 42 2.35 13.29 -2.90
C VAL A 42 2.17 11.88 -3.46
N ALA A 43 3.20 11.03 -3.43
CA ALA A 43 3.09 9.66 -3.90
C ALA A 43 2.01 8.86 -3.16
N ARG A 44 1.85 9.07 -1.84
CA ARG A 44 0.77 8.46 -1.07
C ARG A 44 -0.61 8.93 -1.55
N THR A 45 -0.80 10.23 -1.76
CA THR A 45 -2.07 10.78 -2.24
C THR A 45 -2.43 10.26 -3.63
N LEU A 46 -1.45 10.25 -4.55
CA LEU A 46 -1.64 9.71 -5.90
C LEU A 46 -1.96 8.21 -5.87
N GLU A 47 -1.34 7.45 -4.98
CA GLU A 47 -1.60 6.01 -4.84
C GLU A 47 -3.00 5.75 -4.29
N THR A 48 -3.45 6.54 -3.31
CA THR A 48 -4.82 6.47 -2.82
C THR A 48 -5.83 6.74 -3.93
N SER A 49 -5.61 7.76 -4.77
CA SER A 49 -6.48 8.04 -5.91
C SER A 49 -6.51 6.87 -6.90
N LEU A 50 -5.35 6.32 -7.23
CA LEU A 50 -5.24 5.15 -8.11
C LEU A 50 -6.01 3.94 -7.55
N ILE A 51 -5.88 3.68 -6.25
CA ILE A 51 -6.59 2.57 -5.59
C ILE A 51 -8.10 2.81 -5.63
N ALA A 52 -8.57 4.04 -5.39
CA ALA A 52 -10.00 4.36 -5.48
C ALA A 52 -10.57 4.06 -6.88
N ASP A 53 -9.89 4.50 -7.94
CA ASP A 53 -10.29 4.22 -9.32
C ASP A 53 -10.29 2.71 -9.64
N LEU A 54 -9.32 1.97 -9.09
CA LEU A 54 -9.25 0.51 -9.28
C LEU A 54 -10.37 -0.21 -8.52
N VAL A 55 -10.69 0.21 -7.30
CA VAL A 55 -11.78 -0.35 -6.51
C VAL A 55 -13.12 -0.20 -7.23
N GLU A 56 -13.40 0.96 -7.82
CA GLU A 56 -14.60 1.17 -8.64
C GLU A 56 -14.64 0.20 -9.83
N LYS A 57 -13.54 0.06 -10.57
CA LYS A 57 -13.45 -0.88 -11.70
C LYS A 57 -13.66 -2.32 -11.28
N TRP A 58 -13.07 -2.73 -10.16
CA TRP A 58 -13.25 -4.08 -9.62
C TRP A 58 -14.68 -4.34 -9.16
N LEU A 59 -15.38 -3.32 -8.65
CA LEU A 59 -16.78 -3.44 -8.26
C LEU A 59 -17.67 -3.81 -9.46
N TYR A 60 -17.42 -3.20 -10.63
CA TYR A 60 -18.15 -3.54 -11.86
C TYR A 60 -17.81 -4.91 -12.44
N GLN A 61 -16.70 -5.52 -12.03
CA GLN A 61 -16.30 -6.87 -12.43
C GLN A 61 -16.83 -7.95 -11.48
N LEU A 62 -17.36 -7.56 -10.32
CA LEU A 62 -17.81 -8.50 -9.31
C LEU A 62 -19.13 -9.16 -9.72
N THR A 63 -19.20 -10.49 -9.64
CA THR A 63 -20.46 -11.24 -9.72
C THR A 63 -20.94 -11.53 -8.29
N PRO A 64 -22.08 -10.98 -7.84
CA PRO A 64 -22.59 -11.23 -6.48
C PRO A 64 -22.88 -12.72 -6.25
N GLY A 65 -22.40 -13.24 -5.11
CA GLY A 65 -22.69 -14.59 -4.62
C GLY A 65 -23.37 -14.56 -3.25
N PRO A 66 -23.71 -15.73 -2.69
CA PRO A 66 -24.21 -15.81 -1.32
C PRO A 66 -23.15 -15.24 -0.34
N PRO A 67 -23.57 -14.67 0.81
CA PRO A 67 -22.64 -14.12 1.79
C PRO A 67 -21.59 -15.16 2.24
N PRO A 68 -20.30 -14.80 2.32
CA PRO A 68 -19.25 -15.73 2.77
C PRO A 68 -19.33 -16.05 4.26
N LEU A 69 -20.08 -15.25 5.02
CA LEU A 69 -20.28 -15.40 6.46
C LEU A 69 -21.78 -15.47 6.75
N ASN A 70 -22.19 -16.49 7.52
CA ASN A 70 -23.54 -16.57 8.06
C ASN A 70 -23.72 -15.49 9.12
N GLN A 71 -24.39 -14.39 8.77
CA GLN A 71 -24.73 -13.34 9.72
C GLN A 71 -25.75 -13.85 10.74
N ASN A 72 -25.56 -13.49 12.01
CA ASN A 72 -26.55 -13.75 13.04
C ASN A 72 -27.85 -12.99 12.70
N LYS A 73 -29.00 -13.63 12.92
CA LYS A 73 -30.31 -13.00 12.70
C LYS A 73 -30.56 -11.83 13.65
N THR A 74 -29.97 -11.88 14.83
CA THR A 74 -30.00 -10.82 15.85
C THR A 74 -28.58 -10.31 16.09
N PRO A 75 -28.32 -9.00 15.95
CA PRO A 75 -27.07 -8.39 16.40
C PRO A 75 -26.89 -8.62 17.90
N VAL A 76 -25.63 -8.85 18.32
CA VAL A 76 -25.24 -8.82 19.74
C VAL A 76 -24.91 -7.40 20.16
#